data_AF-A0A926BVT2-F1
#
_entry.id   AF-A0A926BVT2-F1
#
_cell.length_a   1.000
_cell.length_b   1.000
_cell.length_c   1.000
_cell.angle_alpha   90.00
_cell.angle_beta   90.00
_cell.angle_gamma   90.00
#
_symmetry.space_group_name_H-M   'P 1'
#
loop_
_entity.id
_entity.type
_entity.pdbx_description
1 polymer ?
#
loop_
_entity_poly.entity_id
_entity_poly.type
_entity_poly.pdbx_seq_one_letter_code
_entity_poly.pdbx_strand_id
1 'polypeptide(L)'
;MTVRINHLLSIAALAIVLAQPILAQVNDVTIQQINAVSEADLANGNLASSMVGDTVRFVGVAQSATVANRAGNDFRPILTAGARYVNYVQDTNGAWYGGIVVIALNDTTARETLFDRIDSGDVVRITGVVQQFPTTPNGANQVVISRTSEVEILHKGSRPTPLQATIADFYKRSGANQVPQYTTGHRYSGMLVEIKNVTIKSASITPSGGGIGRVTVILVDDDGNEIRMRDQSGYFLARLAPARLEYVGQVAIDHLAFVDTTDFWQYGYGTFAPPPVGTRIESVVGAISANTSGGNTIPFMLTPMYPDDLDVGLRADQRPAISNVRRDVGIASPEQSVNVTFVAHPGDNPLNDSSARVGFQVSASGIGPGFVQYARATRTSDSTFTAAIPPQALGDFTHYWAEIADNKGQVSVSPRDTATFKYFYRTFRQTDQTAIRHTQYTPNLFGTSGLNGFEVTVRGIVTADTSDIPGDRGEDPLVVIQDGVQAWSGIAIRALNTAGEVIPAVAALQRGDSITITATVRENFDVTMLT
;
A
#
# COMPACT_ATOMS: atom_id res chain seq x y z
N MET A 1 6.87 35.69 -98.16
CA MET A 1 8.31 35.45 -98.43
C MET A 1 8.98 35.34 -97.06
N THR A 2 8.87 34.18 -96.39
CA THR A 2 9.87 33.08 -96.36
C THR A 2 11.23 33.61 -95.88
N VAL A 3 11.71 33.28 -94.67
CA VAL A 3 12.65 32.18 -94.34
C VAL A 3 12.89 32.26 -92.80
N ARG A 4 12.45 31.26 -92.00
CA ARG A 4 13.18 30.12 -91.38
C ARG A 4 14.08 30.47 -90.15
N ILE A 5 13.82 29.86 -88.98
CA ILE A 5 14.64 28.79 -88.29
C ILE A 5 15.80 29.40 -87.46
N ASN A 6 16.08 29.13 -86.17
CA ASN A 6 15.83 27.97 -85.29
C ASN A 6 16.24 28.26 -83.81
N HIS A 7 15.60 27.50 -82.88
CA HIS A 7 16.16 26.83 -81.68
C HIS A 7 16.71 27.69 -80.52
N LEU A 8 16.40 27.48 -79.22
CA LEU A 8 16.35 26.24 -78.42
C LEU A 8 15.82 26.55 -76.99
N LEU A 9 15.44 25.48 -76.27
CA LEU A 9 15.21 25.33 -74.81
C LEU A 9 13.86 25.83 -74.25
N SER A 10 13.14 25.14 -73.37
CA SER A 10 13.21 23.78 -72.80
C SER A 10 11.92 23.59 -71.99
N ILE A 11 11.47 22.34 -71.94
CA ILE A 11 10.33 21.85 -71.16
C ILE A 11 10.56 22.06 -69.66
N ALA A 12 9.60 22.68 -68.96
CA ALA A 12 9.38 22.50 -67.53
C ALA A 12 7.89 22.76 -67.23
N ALA A 13 7.08 21.70 -67.29
CA ALA A 13 5.74 21.71 -66.73
C ALA A 13 5.86 21.72 -65.20
N LEU A 14 5.56 22.87 -64.59
CA LEU A 14 5.52 23.03 -63.14
C LEU A 14 4.25 22.36 -62.60
N ALA A 15 4.37 21.09 -62.19
CA ALA A 15 3.36 20.43 -61.38
C ALA A 15 3.43 21.00 -59.96
N ILE A 16 2.56 21.97 -59.66
CA ILE A 16 2.32 22.43 -58.30
C ILE A 16 1.51 21.33 -57.60
N VAL A 17 2.21 20.39 -56.96
CA VAL A 17 1.62 19.54 -55.93
C VAL A 17 1.41 20.45 -54.72
N LEU A 18 0.19 20.96 -54.55
CA LEU A 18 -0.24 21.52 -53.28
C LEU A 18 -0.22 20.37 -52.27
N ALA A 19 0.89 20.22 -51.55
CA ALA A 19 0.93 19.49 -50.31
C ALA A 19 0.05 20.25 -49.31
N GLN A 20 -1.25 19.95 -49.33
CA GLN A 20 -2.10 20.35 -48.21
C GLN A 20 -1.55 19.63 -46.99
N PRO A 21 -1.28 20.33 -45.87
CA PRO A 21 -1.02 19.64 -44.63
C PRO A 21 -2.27 18.80 -44.35
N ILE A 22 -2.15 17.48 -44.38
CA ILE A 22 -3.15 16.57 -43.84
C ILE A 22 -3.19 16.92 -42.36
N LEU A 23 -4.11 17.80 -41.97
CA LEU A 23 -4.44 17.98 -40.57
C LEU A 23 -4.90 16.60 -40.09
N ALA A 24 -4.30 16.12 -38.99
CA ALA A 24 -4.73 14.87 -38.37
C ALA A 24 -6.25 14.95 -38.16
N GLN A 25 -6.99 14.04 -38.78
CA GLN A 25 -8.44 14.01 -38.66
C GLN A 25 -8.78 13.62 -37.22
N VAL A 26 -9.41 14.55 -36.49
CA VAL A 26 -9.94 14.29 -35.15
C VAL A 26 -11.36 13.78 -35.32
N ASN A 27 -11.59 12.51 -34.95
CA ASN A 27 -12.91 11.89 -35.04
C ASN A 27 -13.69 12.11 -33.74
N ASP A 28 -14.86 12.75 -33.83
CA ASP A 28 -15.81 12.82 -32.73
C ASP A 28 -16.51 11.46 -32.57
N VAL A 29 -16.29 10.80 -31.44
CA VAL A 29 -16.77 9.45 -31.15
C VAL A 29 -17.29 9.35 -29.72
N THR A 30 -18.11 8.33 -29.44
CA THR A 30 -18.43 7.95 -28.05
C THR A 30 -17.37 7.01 -27.49
N ILE A 31 -17.28 6.88 -26.17
CA ILE A 31 -16.39 5.90 -25.56
C ILE A 31 -16.82 4.47 -25.91
N GLN A 32 -18.13 4.23 -26.01
CA GLN A 32 -18.68 2.98 -26.53
C GLN A 32 -18.12 2.60 -27.92
N GLN A 33 -17.98 3.57 -28.84
CA GLN A 33 -17.40 3.31 -30.16
C GLN A 33 -15.91 2.96 -30.09
N ILE A 34 -15.16 3.60 -29.17
CA ILE A 34 -13.75 3.27 -28.93
C ILE A 34 -13.64 1.82 -28.44
N ASN A 35 -14.51 1.36 -27.54
CA ASN A 35 -14.42 0.02 -26.94
C ASN A 35 -15.17 -1.07 -27.68
N ALA A 36 -15.91 -0.75 -28.74
CA ALA A 36 -16.66 -1.73 -29.51
C ALA A 36 -15.70 -2.75 -30.16
N VAL A 37 -15.91 -4.03 -29.83
CA VAL A 37 -15.14 -5.16 -30.33
C VAL A 37 -16.11 -6.23 -30.82
N SER A 38 -15.78 -6.94 -31.89
CA SER A 38 -16.65 -7.97 -32.46
C SER A 38 -16.83 -9.14 -31.50
N GLU A 39 -18.00 -9.80 -31.52
CA GLU A 39 -18.23 -11.00 -30.70
C GLU A 39 -17.21 -12.11 -30.98
N ALA A 40 -16.74 -12.21 -32.23
CA ALA A 40 -15.71 -13.16 -32.64
C ALA A 40 -14.35 -12.85 -32.00
N ASP A 41 -13.97 -11.58 -31.94
CA ASP A 41 -12.74 -11.14 -31.27
C ASP A 41 -12.83 -11.38 -29.76
N LEU A 42 -13.95 -11.04 -29.13
CA LEU A 42 -14.18 -11.30 -27.71
C LEU A 42 -14.10 -12.79 -27.39
N ALA A 43 -14.68 -13.66 -28.22
CA ALA A 43 -14.58 -15.11 -28.05
C ALA A 43 -13.14 -15.63 -28.13
N ASN A 44 -12.27 -14.94 -28.88
CA ASN A 44 -10.84 -15.24 -29.01
C ASN A 44 -9.96 -14.54 -27.95
N GLY A 45 -10.56 -13.80 -27.01
CA GLY A 45 -9.83 -13.03 -26.00
C GLY A 45 -9.09 -11.82 -26.55
N ASN A 46 -9.54 -11.30 -27.69
CA ASN A 46 -9.07 -10.03 -28.25
C ASN A 46 -10.03 -8.91 -27.84
N LEU A 47 -9.52 -7.93 -27.10
CA LEU A 47 -10.23 -6.76 -26.58
C LEU A 47 -9.80 -5.46 -27.27
N ALA A 48 -8.89 -5.56 -28.26
CA ALA A 48 -8.30 -4.40 -28.92
C ALA A 48 -9.34 -3.65 -29.77
N SER A 49 -9.42 -2.35 -29.55
CA SER A 49 -10.21 -1.45 -30.39
C SER A 49 -9.70 -1.46 -31.83
N SER A 50 -10.62 -1.36 -32.79
CA SER A 50 -10.25 -1.09 -34.20
C SER A 50 -9.70 0.32 -34.41
N MET A 51 -9.83 1.21 -33.41
CA MET A 51 -9.35 2.59 -33.44
C MET A 51 -7.95 2.75 -32.82
N VAL A 52 -7.26 1.68 -32.41
CA VAL A 52 -5.89 1.79 -31.87
C VAL A 52 -4.99 2.53 -32.87
N GLY A 53 -4.39 3.63 -32.43
CA GLY A 53 -3.58 4.54 -33.26
C GLY A 53 -4.31 5.79 -33.74
N ASP A 54 -5.64 5.81 -33.71
CA ASP A 54 -6.44 6.96 -34.16
C ASP A 54 -6.45 8.07 -33.11
N THR A 55 -6.52 9.32 -33.60
CA THR A 55 -6.81 10.49 -32.76
C THR A 55 -8.33 10.69 -32.69
N VAL A 56 -8.86 10.63 -31.47
CA VAL A 56 -10.29 10.72 -31.20
C VAL A 56 -10.59 11.87 -30.25
N ARG A 57 -11.80 12.40 -30.33
CA ARG A 57 -12.37 13.34 -29.37
C ARG A 57 -13.71 12.80 -28.87
N PHE A 58 -13.89 12.81 -27.56
CA PHE A 58 -15.10 12.27 -26.92
C PHE A 58 -15.50 13.13 -25.72
N VAL A 59 -16.75 12.96 -25.28
CA VAL A 59 -17.30 13.59 -24.07
C VAL A 59 -17.68 12.51 -23.08
N GLY A 60 -17.30 12.67 -21.83
CA GLY A 60 -17.69 11.76 -20.75
C GLY A 60 -17.57 12.40 -19.37
N VAL A 61 -17.95 11.63 -18.36
CA VAL A 61 -17.95 12.01 -16.96
C VAL A 61 -16.72 11.41 -16.27
N ALA A 62 -15.92 12.24 -15.62
CA ALA A 62 -14.77 11.80 -14.84
C ALA A 62 -15.21 11.04 -13.58
N GLN A 63 -14.59 9.90 -13.30
CA GLN A 63 -14.94 9.06 -12.14
C GLN A 63 -14.21 9.49 -10.86
N SER A 64 -13.08 10.18 -10.99
CA SER A 64 -12.30 10.73 -9.86
C SER A 64 -11.78 12.12 -10.18
N ALA A 65 -11.29 12.82 -9.16
CA ALA A 65 -10.36 13.91 -9.36
C ALA A 65 -9.03 13.36 -9.89
N THR A 66 -8.34 14.17 -10.71
CA THR A 66 -7.02 13.80 -11.22
C THR A 66 -5.94 13.94 -10.14
N VAL A 67 -6.06 14.97 -9.30
CA VAL A 67 -5.09 15.28 -8.24
C VAL A 67 -5.76 15.30 -6.87
N ALA A 68 -4.97 15.10 -5.83
CA ALA A 68 -5.48 14.89 -4.49
C ALA A 68 -6.18 16.11 -3.89
N ASN A 69 -5.58 17.29 -3.95
CA ASN A 69 -6.27 18.53 -3.60
C ASN A 69 -5.58 19.74 -4.23
N ARG A 70 -6.16 20.14 -5.36
CA ARG A 70 -5.73 21.33 -6.10
C ARG A 70 -5.90 22.63 -5.31
N ALA A 71 -6.96 22.78 -4.52
CA ALA A 71 -7.22 24.00 -3.74
C ALA A 71 -6.15 24.23 -2.66
N GLY A 72 -5.60 23.14 -2.12
CA GLY A 72 -4.47 23.13 -1.19
C GLY A 72 -3.09 23.07 -1.85
N ASN A 73 -2.97 23.27 -3.17
CA ASN A 73 -1.72 23.18 -3.93
C ASN A 73 -1.06 21.78 -3.89
N ASP A 74 -1.84 20.72 -3.65
CA ASP A 74 -1.40 19.33 -3.71
C ASP A 74 -1.79 18.69 -5.05
N PHE A 75 -0.78 18.58 -5.92
CA PHE A 75 -0.91 18.04 -7.28
C PHE A 75 -0.51 16.56 -7.38
N ARG A 76 -0.38 15.84 -6.26
CA ARG A 76 -0.12 14.40 -6.31
C ARG A 76 -1.29 13.70 -7.04
N PRO A 77 -1.02 12.77 -7.96
CA PRO A 77 -2.07 12.11 -8.75
C PRO A 77 -2.85 11.13 -7.87
N ILE A 78 -4.18 11.19 -7.83
CA ILE A 78 -4.99 10.22 -7.05
C ILE A 78 -4.74 8.80 -7.55
N LEU A 79 -4.74 8.63 -8.86
CA LEU A 79 -4.49 7.35 -9.52
C LEU A 79 -3.05 7.31 -10.05
N THR A 80 -2.29 6.30 -9.64
CA THR A 80 -0.87 6.16 -9.97
C THR A 80 -0.65 5.38 -11.28
N ALA A 81 0.23 5.88 -12.15
CA ALA A 81 0.75 5.15 -13.31
C ALA A 81 2.12 5.70 -13.72
N GLY A 82 3.15 5.43 -12.91
CA GLY A 82 4.42 6.13 -13.02
C GLY A 82 4.24 7.63 -12.75
N ALA A 83 5.00 8.48 -13.45
CA ALA A 83 4.90 9.93 -13.33
C ALA A 83 3.80 10.50 -14.25
N ARG A 84 2.60 9.93 -14.25
CA ARG A 84 1.49 10.32 -15.14
C ARG A 84 0.25 10.70 -14.35
N TYR A 85 -0.51 11.66 -14.86
CA TYR A 85 -1.91 11.84 -14.45
C TYR A 85 -2.80 10.79 -15.11
N VAL A 86 -3.77 10.29 -14.35
CA VAL A 86 -4.70 9.26 -14.80
C VAL A 86 -6.11 9.61 -14.35
N ASN A 87 -7.09 9.36 -15.21
CA ASN A 87 -8.51 9.43 -14.87
C ASN A 87 -9.27 8.32 -15.59
N TYR A 88 -10.37 7.85 -15.00
CA TYR A 88 -11.33 7.00 -15.70
C TYR A 88 -12.53 7.85 -16.09
N VAL A 89 -12.92 7.79 -17.36
CA VAL A 89 -14.02 8.59 -17.91
C VAL A 89 -15.08 7.64 -18.44
N GLN A 90 -16.35 7.94 -18.16
CA GLN A 90 -17.49 7.14 -18.62
C GLN A 90 -18.44 7.96 -19.49
N ASP A 91 -19.03 7.38 -20.53
CA ASP A 91 -20.04 8.04 -21.37
C ASP A 91 -21.19 8.57 -20.49
N THR A 92 -21.70 9.75 -20.83
CA THR A 92 -22.73 10.47 -20.05
C THR A 92 -24.08 9.74 -19.98
N ASN A 93 -24.33 8.80 -20.90
CA ASN A 93 -25.56 8.02 -20.97
C ASN A 93 -25.47 6.66 -20.24
N GLY A 94 -24.30 6.29 -19.68
CA GLY A 94 -24.08 5.01 -19.02
C GLY A 94 -24.20 3.79 -19.94
N ALA A 95 -24.01 3.96 -21.26
CA ALA A 95 -24.08 2.85 -22.21
C ALA A 95 -22.99 1.79 -21.93
N TRP A 96 -23.29 0.53 -22.28
CA TRP A 96 -22.32 -0.56 -22.27
C TRP A 96 -21.09 -0.21 -23.11
N TYR A 97 -19.91 -0.66 -22.68
CA TYR A 97 -18.62 -0.32 -23.28
C TYR A 97 -18.25 1.17 -23.16
N GLY A 98 -19.02 1.97 -22.41
CA GLY A 98 -18.84 3.40 -22.30
C GLY A 98 -17.75 3.86 -21.34
N GLY A 99 -16.81 3.01 -20.88
CA GLY A 99 -15.77 3.40 -19.92
C GLY A 99 -14.36 3.38 -20.52
N ILE A 100 -13.50 4.34 -20.19
CA ILE A 100 -12.12 4.36 -20.69
C ILE A 100 -11.16 4.95 -19.66
N VAL A 101 -9.96 4.39 -19.57
CA VAL A 101 -8.86 5.02 -18.84
C VAL A 101 -8.17 6.04 -19.75
N VAL A 102 -7.99 7.24 -19.24
CA VAL A 102 -7.26 8.32 -19.89
C VAL A 102 -5.97 8.58 -19.12
N ILE A 103 -4.84 8.56 -19.82
CA ILE A 103 -3.53 8.81 -19.23
C ILE A 103 -2.85 10.01 -19.90
N ALA A 104 -2.28 10.88 -19.08
CA ALA A 104 -1.44 11.97 -19.54
C ALA A 104 0.02 11.54 -19.69
N LEU A 105 0.84 12.48 -20.17
CA LEU A 105 2.26 12.28 -20.35
C LEU A 105 2.97 11.91 -19.05
N ASN A 106 4.16 11.33 -19.21
CA ASN A 106 5.05 10.90 -18.13
C ASN A 106 5.76 12.08 -17.45
N ASP A 107 4.98 13.08 -17.09
CA ASP A 107 5.39 14.29 -16.40
C ASP A 107 4.18 14.90 -15.67
N THR A 108 4.11 14.74 -14.34
CA THR A 108 3.08 15.39 -13.50
C THR A 108 3.32 16.88 -13.29
N THR A 109 4.40 17.45 -13.83
CA THR A 109 4.62 18.91 -13.80
C THR A 109 4.03 19.61 -15.03
N ALA A 110 3.73 18.85 -16.10
CA ALA A 110 3.06 19.33 -17.30
C ALA A 110 1.56 19.55 -17.02
N ARG A 111 1.10 20.80 -17.21
CA ARG A 111 -0.27 21.26 -16.89
C ARG A 111 -0.94 21.99 -18.06
N GLU A 112 -0.33 21.95 -19.24
CA GLU A 112 -0.79 22.64 -20.44
C GLU A 112 -2.16 22.15 -20.90
N THR A 113 -2.44 20.87 -20.68
CA THR A 113 -3.72 20.25 -21.04
C THR A 113 -4.83 20.58 -20.06
N LEU A 114 -4.57 21.13 -18.88
CA LEU A 114 -5.57 21.29 -17.80
C LEU A 114 -6.13 19.97 -17.24
N PHE A 115 -5.55 18.82 -17.57
CA PHE A 115 -6.03 17.51 -17.10
C PHE A 115 -5.95 17.36 -15.57
N ASP A 116 -5.01 18.07 -14.94
CA ASP A 116 -4.86 18.21 -13.47
C ASP A 116 -6.04 18.93 -12.81
N ARG A 117 -6.90 19.59 -13.60
CA ARG A 117 -8.05 20.37 -13.11
C ARG A 117 -9.33 19.57 -13.00
N ILE A 118 -9.39 18.38 -13.60
CA ILE A 118 -10.57 17.52 -13.60
C ILE A 118 -10.83 17.04 -12.16
N ASP A 119 -12.07 17.23 -11.72
CA ASP A 119 -12.61 16.72 -10.47
C ASP A 119 -13.66 15.61 -10.71
N SER A 120 -13.97 14.81 -9.68
CA SER A 120 -14.95 13.72 -9.80
C SER A 120 -16.33 14.24 -10.21
N GLY A 121 -16.94 13.61 -11.21
CA GLY A 121 -18.23 14.02 -11.76
C GLY A 121 -18.17 15.16 -12.78
N ASP A 122 -16.99 15.73 -13.06
CA ASP A 122 -16.87 16.72 -14.14
C ASP A 122 -17.20 16.07 -15.49
N VAL A 123 -18.00 16.76 -16.30
CA VAL A 123 -18.24 16.38 -17.69
C VAL A 123 -17.17 17.05 -18.54
N VAL A 124 -16.34 16.23 -19.20
CA VAL A 124 -15.13 16.66 -19.89
C VAL A 124 -15.17 16.26 -21.35
N ARG A 125 -14.59 17.11 -22.21
CA ARG A 125 -14.26 16.78 -23.60
C ARG A 125 -12.75 16.57 -23.68
N ILE A 126 -12.32 15.43 -24.22
CA ILE A 126 -10.91 15.04 -24.29
C ILE A 126 -10.55 14.63 -25.72
N THR A 127 -9.43 15.15 -26.21
CA THR A 127 -8.79 14.72 -27.47
C THR A 127 -7.50 13.96 -27.18
N GLY A 128 -7.39 12.73 -27.68
CA GLY A 128 -6.20 11.89 -27.48
C GLY A 128 -6.08 10.75 -28.48
N VAL A 129 -5.03 9.95 -28.32
CA VAL A 129 -4.76 8.79 -29.18
C VAL A 129 -5.20 7.51 -28.49
N VAL A 130 -5.99 6.69 -29.17
CA VAL A 130 -6.41 5.38 -28.65
C VAL A 130 -5.20 4.43 -28.65
N GLN A 131 -4.97 3.76 -27.52
CA GLN A 131 -3.95 2.74 -27.34
C GLN A 131 -4.51 1.57 -26.54
N GLN A 132 -3.65 0.58 -26.26
CA GLN A 132 -3.97 -0.56 -25.41
C GLN A 132 -2.94 -0.71 -24.29
N PHE A 133 -3.40 -1.08 -23.10
CA PHE A 133 -2.53 -1.48 -22.00
C PHE A 133 -3.13 -2.67 -21.21
N PRO A 134 -2.35 -3.74 -20.96
CA PRO A 134 -1.06 -4.04 -21.57
C PRO A 134 -1.14 -4.15 -23.10
N THR A 135 -0.02 -3.99 -23.81
CA THR A 135 0.06 -4.12 -25.28
C THR A 135 0.00 -5.59 -25.71
N THR A 136 -1.15 -6.21 -25.44
CA THR A 136 -1.48 -7.60 -25.71
C THR A 136 -2.95 -7.68 -26.12
N PRO A 137 -3.38 -8.68 -26.93
CA PRO A 137 -4.77 -8.75 -27.41
C PRO A 137 -5.83 -8.62 -26.31
N ASN A 138 -5.58 -9.15 -25.11
CA ASN A 138 -6.48 -9.09 -23.97
C ASN A 138 -6.22 -7.90 -23.00
N GLY A 139 -5.50 -6.87 -23.43
CA GLY A 139 -5.33 -5.64 -22.66
C GLY A 139 -6.53 -4.70 -22.79
N ALA A 140 -6.68 -3.77 -21.85
CA ALA A 140 -7.74 -2.77 -21.90
C ALA A 140 -7.40 -1.67 -22.89
N ASN A 141 -8.40 -1.15 -23.60
CA ASN A 141 -8.24 0.08 -24.37
C ASN A 141 -8.01 1.25 -23.41
N GLN A 142 -7.21 2.22 -23.86
CA GLN A 142 -6.93 3.46 -23.15
C GLN A 142 -6.83 4.62 -24.13
N VAL A 143 -6.92 5.84 -23.63
CA VAL A 143 -6.59 7.05 -24.41
C VAL A 143 -5.39 7.73 -23.80
N VAL A 144 -4.40 8.05 -24.62
CA VAL A 144 -3.20 8.80 -24.22
C VAL A 144 -3.30 10.21 -24.74
N ILE A 145 -3.13 11.18 -23.83
CA ILE A 145 -3.11 12.61 -24.17
C ILE A 145 -1.66 13.14 -24.17
N SER A 146 -1.38 14.06 -25.09
CA SER A 146 -0.08 14.75 -25.24
C SER A 146 -0.16 16.17 -24.67
N ARG A 147 0.95 16.94 -24.65
CA ARG A 147 0.95 18.33 -24.12
C ARG A 147 0.03 19.28 -24.90
N THR A 148 -0.25 18.95 -26.16
CA THR A 148 -1.09 19.76 -27.05
C THR A 148 -2.51 19.21 -27.16
N SER A 149 -2.85 18.15 -26.42
CA SER A 149 -4.19 17.61 -26.39
C SER A 149 -5.18 18.60 -25.79
N GLU A 150 -6.33 18.75 -26.45
CA GLU A 150 -7.44 19.53 -25.94
C GLU A 150 -8.14 18.75 -24.81
N VAL A 151 -8.24 19.37 -23.63
CA VAL A 151 -9.11 18.93 -22.55
C VAL A 151 -9.92 20.13 -22.08
N GLU A 152 -11.23 19.99 -22.11
CA GLU A 152 -12.19 21.02 -21.73
C GLU A 152 -13.12 20.48 -20.66
N ILE A 153 -13.26 21.21 -19.55
CA ILE A 153 -14.27 20.93 -18.53
C ILE A 153 -15.55 21.67 -18.95
N LEU A 154 -16.57 20.93 -19.36
CA LEU A 154 -17.81 21.50 -19.90
C LEU A 154 -18.72 22.02 -18.79
N HIS A 155 -18.90 21.22 -17.74
CA HIS A 155 -19.67 21.57 -16.54
C HIS A 155 -19.46 20.53 -15.44
N LYS A 156 -19.89 20.87 -14.21
CA LYS A 156 -19.94 19.93 -13.08
C LYS A 156 -21.18 19.04 -13.20
N GLY A 157 -20.98 17.73 -13.17
CA GLY A 157 -22.05 16.73 -13.03
C GLY A 157 -21.92 15.96 -11.71
N SER A 158 -22.46 14.75 -11.70
CA SER A 158 -22.28 13.78 -10.62
C SER A 158 -21.41 12.63 -11.10
N ARG A 159 -20.61 12.05 -10.20
CA ARG A 159 -19.88 10.81 -10.48
C ARG A 159 -20.86 9.75 -11.02
N PRO A 160 -20.50 8.95 -12.05
CA PRO A 160 -21.37 7.92 -12.58
C PRO A 160 -21.89 7.00 -11.47
N THR A 161 -23.17 6.63 -11.52
CA THR A 161 -23.70 5.59 -10.63
C THR A 161 -23.04 4.25 -10.97
N PRO A 162 -22.50 3.51 -9.98
CA PRO A 162 -21.90 2.21 -10.23
C PRO A 162 -22.88 1.21 -10.86
N LEU A 163 -22.42 0.45 -11.85
CA LEU A 163 -23.16 -0.66 -12.43
C LEU A 163 -23.00 -1.92 -11.58
N GLN A 164 -24.10 -2.63 -11.30
CA GLN A 164 -24.01 -3.90 -10.58
C GLN A 164 -23.32 -4.96 -11.45
N ALA A 165 -22.31 -5.63 -10.89
CA ALA A 165 -21.62 -6.75 -11.52
C ALA A 165 -21.30 -7.85 -10.49
N THR A 166 -21.01 -9.04 -10.98
CA THR A 166 -20.55 -10.18 -10.19
C THR A 166 -19.14 -10.58 -10.61
N ILE A 167 -18.41 -11.31 -9.77
CA ILE A 167 -17.09 -11.81 -10.17
C ILE A 167 -17.20 -12.75 -11.38
N ALA A 168 -18.30 -13.52 -11.48
CA ALA A 168 -18.61 -14.41 -12.59
C ALA A 168 -18.72 -13.69 -13.96
N ASP A 169 -18.95 -12.38 -13.98
CA ASP A 169 -18.93 -11.59 -15.21
C ASP A 169 -17.51 -11.44 -15.76
N PHE A 170 -16.47 -11.55 -14.92
CA PHE A 170 -15.07 -11.33 -15.26
C PHE A 170 -14.22 -12.59 -15.24
N TYR A 171 -14.47 -13.49 -14.30
CA TYR A 171 -13.73 -14.74 -14.12
C TYR A 171 -14.65 -15.87 -13.71
N LYS A 172 -14.38 -17.06 -14.23
CA LYS A 172 -14.99 -18.30 -13.74
C LYS A 172 -13.93 -19.27 -13.28
N ARG A 173 -14.16 -19.89 -12.13
CA ARG A 173 -13.31 -20.96 -11.64
C ARG A 173 -13.44 -22.20 -12.52
N SER A 174 -12.31 -22.76 -12.93
CA SER A 174 -12.21 -24.05 -13.61
C SER A 174 -11.10 -24.87 -12.95
N GLY A 175 -11.50 -25.77 -12.04
CA GLY A 175 -10.57 -26.50 -11.18
C GLY A 175 -9.78 -25.57 -10.26
N ALA A 176 -8.46 -25.55 -10.43
CA ALA A 176 -7.55 -24.66 -9.71
C ALA A 176 -7.32 -23.30 -10.40
N ASN A 177 -7.84 -23.12 -11.61
CA ASN A 177 -7.59 -21.94 -12.44
C ASN A 177 -8.76 -20.97 -12.43
N GLN A 178 -8.46 -19.68 -12.65
CA GLN A 178 -9.43 -18.62 -12.88
C GLN A 178 -9.42 -18.27 -14.37
N VAL A 179 -10.55 -18.47 -15.06
CA VAL A 179 -10.67 -18.30 -16.51
C VAL A 179 -11.35 -16.96 -16.82
N PRO A 180 -10.66 -16.01 -17.48
CA PRO A 180 -11.27 -14.74 -17.88
C PRO A 180 -12.51 -14.93 -18.74
N GLN A 181 -13.54 -14.12 -18.52
CA GLN A 181 -14.78 -14.09 -19.28
C GLN A 181 -14.81 -12.85 -20.17
N TYR A 182 -14.24 -12.93 -21.36
CA TYR A 182 -14.05 -11.76 -22.22
C TYR A 182 -15.37 -11.17 -22.75
N THR A 183 -16.32 -12.04 -23.10
CA THR A 183 -17.62 -11.63 -23.65
C THR A 183 -18.51 -10.93 -22.62
N THR A 184 -18.48 -11.35 -21.35
CA THR A 184 -19.28 -10.70 -20.28
C THR A 184 -18.51 -9.58 -19.59
N GLY A 185 -17.19 -9.66 -19.48
CA GLY A 185 -16.37 -8.70 -18.74
C GLY A 185 -16.02 -7.44 -19.53
N HIS A 186 -15.75 -7.54 -20.84
CA HIS A 186 -15.25 -6.40 -21.64
C HIS A 186 -16.21 -5.20 -21.67
N ARG A 187 -17.52 -5.46 -21.59
CA ARG A 187 -18.56 -4.42 -21.54
C ARG A 187 -18.44 -3.44 -20.38
N TYR A 188 -17.71 -3.82 -19.32
CA TYR A 188 -17.47 -2.99 -18.14
C TYR A 188 -16.09 -2.34 -18.14
N SER A 189 -15.23 -2.60 -19.13
CA SER A 189 -13.88 -2.04 -19.17
C SER A 189 -13.91 -0.53 -19.03
N GLY A 190 -13.16 0.01 -18.07
CA GLY A 190 -13.11 1.42 -17.71
C GLY A 190 -14.37 1.98 -17.03
N MET A 191 -15.44 1.19 -16.87
CA MET A 191 -16.69 1.63 -16.23
C MET A 191 -16.66 1.40 -14.71
N LEU A 192 -17.36 2.25 -13.98
CA LEU A 192 -17.52 2.11 -12.53
C LEU A 192 -18.53 0.99 -12.24
N VAL A 193 -18.09 -0.05 -11.51
CA VAL A 193 -18.93 -1.18 -11.11
C VAL A 193 -18.99 -1.32 -9.59
N GLU A 194 -20.07 -1.91 -9.09
CA GLU A 194 -20.21 -2.36 -7.70
C GLU A 194 -20.30 -3.89 -7.68
N ILE A 195 -19.48 -4.53 -6.85
CA ILE A 195 -19.52 -5.97 -6.56
C ILE A 195 -19.84 -6.14 -5.08
N LYS A 196 -20.85 -6.95 -4.76
CA LYS A 196 -21.34 -7.15 -3.38
C LYS A 196 -21.04 -8.52 -2.82
N ASN A 197 -21.02 -8.59 -1.49
CA ASN A 197 -21.05 -9.83 -0.71
C ASN A 197 -19.88 -10.80 -0.99
N VAL A 198 -18.69 -10.26 -1.22
CA VAL A 198 -17.46 -11.05 -1.50
C VAL A 198 -16.63 -11.26 -0.24
N THR A 199 -15.66 -12.16 -0.30
CA THR A 199 -14.74 -12.45 0.80
C THR A 199 -13.30 -12.12 0.39
N ILE A 200 -12.48 -11.61 1.31
CA ILE A 200 -11.03 -11.45 1.09
C ILE A 200 -10.39 -12.83 1.10
N LYS A 201 -9.97 -13.33 -0.07
CA LYS A 201 -9.23 -14.61 -0.16
C LYS A 201 -7.76 -14.45 0.19
N SER A 202 -7.14 -13.37 -0.25
CA SER A 202 -5.74 -13.06 0.06
C SER A 202 -5.54 -11.56 0.09
N ALA A 203 -4.68 -11.10 0.99
CA ALA A 203 -4.18 -9.74 1.01
C ALA A 203 -2.66 -9.78 1.22
N SER A 204 -1.90 -9.10 0.36
CA SER A 204 -0.45 -9.00 0.47
C SER A 204 0.01 -7.57 0.21
N ILE A 205 1.15 -7.22 0.82
CA ILE A 205 1.85 -5.97 0.58
C ILE A 205 3.24 -6.31 0.10
N THR A 206 3.61 -5.81 -1.07
CA THR A 206 4.93 -6.04 -1.65
C THR A 206 5.70 -4.71 -1.74
N PRO A 207 7.01 -4.70 -1.45
CA PRO A 207 7.84 -3.52 -1.63
C PRO A 207 7.77 -2.92 -3.03
N SER A 208 7.58 -1.60 -3.11
CA SER A 208 7.93 -0.78 -4.26
C SER A 208 8.89 0.35 -3.85
N GLY A 209 9.68 0.86 -4.79
CA GLY A 209 10.66 1.91 -4.50
C GLY A 209 10.04 3.13 -3.81
N GLY A 210 10.84 3.83 -3.00
CA GLY A 210 10.40 5.06 -2.33
C GLY A 210 9.57 4.86 -1.05
N GLY A 211 9.65 3.70 -0.39
CA GLY A 211 8.97 3.47 0.89
C GLY A 211 7.48 3.12 0.79
N ILE A 212 6.97 2.92 -0.43
CA ILE A 212 5.56 2.60 -0.71
C ILE A 212 5.40 1.09 -0.88
N GLY A 213 4.38 0.51 -0.25
CA GLY A 213 3.97 -0.88 -0.40
C GLY A 213 2.83 -1.01 -1.39
N ARG A 214 3.02 -1.84 -2.42
CA ARG A 214 1.96 -2.22 -3.35
C ARG A 214 1.03 -3.23 -2.68
N VAL A 215 -0.26 -2.94 -2.68
CA VAL A 215 -1.28 -3.78 -2.06
C VAL A 215 -1.92 -4.65 -3.13
N THR A 216 -1.96 -5.96 -2.89
CA THR A 216 -2.74 -6.88 -3.72
C THR A 216 -3.80 -7.54 -2.87
N VAL A 217 -5.07 -7.30 -3.20
CA VAL A 217 -6.20 -7.99 -2.58
C VAL A 217 -6.87 -8.87 -3.64
N ILE A 218 -7.17 -10.12 -3.28
CA ILE A 218 -7.98 -11.03 -4.08
C ILE A 218 -9.31 -11.20 -3.37
N LEU A 219 -10.38 -10.85 -4.08
CA LEU A 219 -11.77 -11.03 -3.67
C LEU A 219 -12.29 -12.33 -4.27
N VAL A 220 -13.07 -13.08 -3.50
CA VAL A 220 -13.68 -14.34 -3.93
C VAL A 220 -15.17 -14.34 -3.62
N ASP A 221 -15.98 -14.86 -4.54
CA ASP A 221 -17.41 -15.08 -4.32
C ASP A 221 -17.69 -16.49 -3.75
N ASP A 222 -18.97 -16.78 -3.47
CA ASP A 222 -19.38 -18.05 -2.88
C ASP A 222 -19.14 -19.26 -3.81
N ASP A 223 -19.02 -19.02 -5.14
CA ASP A 223 -18.70 -20.03 -6.15
C ASP A 223 -17.18 -20.24 -6.34
N GLY A 224 -16.36 -19.43 -5.67
CA GLY A 224 -14.91 -19.50 -5.74
C GLY A 224 -14.31 -18.77 -6.96
N ASN A 225 -15.07 -17.93 -7.65
CA ASN A 225 -14.54 -17.06 -8.70
C ASN A 225 -13.75 -15.92 -8.06
N GLU A 226 -12.64 -15.51 -8.66
CA GLU A 226 -11.74 -14.53 -8.06
C GLU A 226 -11.51 -13.31 -8.95
N ILE A 227 -11.51 -12.12 -8.34
CA ILE A 227 -11.07 -10.88 -8.98
C ILE A 227 -10.02 -10.18 -8.12
N ARG A 228 -9.02 -9.59 -8.78
CA ARG A 228 -7.97 -8.82 -8.09
C ARG A 228 -8.39 -7.36 -7.98
N MET A 229 -8.25 -6.80 -6.78
CA MET A 229 -8.31 -5.36 -6.55
C MET A 229 -6.96 -4.73 -6.87
N ARG A 230 -6.95 -3.66 -7.65
CA ARG A 230 -5.77 -2.89 -8.03
C ARG A 230 -5.57 -1.73 -7.05
N ASP A 231 -4.39 -1.65 -6.48
CA ASP A 231 -3.88 -0.53 -5.67
C ASP A 231 -3.43 0.66 -6.52
N GLN A 232 -4.20 1.03 -7.53
CA GLN A 232 -3.84 2.15 -8.39
C GLN A 232 -4.05 3.48 -7.67
N SER A 233 -5.13 3.59 -6.89
CA SER A 233 -5.44 4.78 -6.10
C SER A 233 -4.52 4.89 -4.90
N GLY A 234 -4.06 6.10 -4.62
CA GLY A 234 -3.22 6.43 -3.48
C GLY A 234 -3.86 6.16 -2.12
N TYR A 235 -5.20 6.11 -2.05
CA TYR A 235 -5.95 5.70 -0.86
C TYR A 235 -5.84 4.21 -0.56
N PHE A 236 -5.47 3.39 -1.55
CA PHE A 236 -5.36 1.94 -1.45
C PHE A 236 -3.91 1.44 -1.57
N LEU A 237 -2.94 2.36 -1.47
CA LEU A 237 -1.53 2.03 -1.28
C LEU A 237 -1.25 1.81 0.21
N ALA A 238 -0.26 0.96 0.51
CA ALA A 238 0.28 0.82 1.86
C ALA A 238 1.65 1.50 1.95
N ARG A 239 2.13 1.71 3.16
CA ARG A 239 3.49 2.14 3.48
C ARG A 239 4.27 0.88 3.74
N LEU A 240 5.52 0.87 3.30
CA LEU A 240 6.42 -0.17 3.73
C LEU A 240 6.73 0.02 5.21
N ALA A 241 6.86 -1.11 5.89
CA ALA A 241 7.65 -1.24 7.09
C ALA A 241 8.90 -0.31 7.04
N PRO A 242 9.11 0.64 7.97
CA PRO A 242 8.46 0.83 9.28
C PRO A 242 7.30 1.84 9.33
N ALA A 243 7.04 2.61 8.28
CA ALA A 243 6.15 3.77 8.33
C ALA A 243 4.65 3.43 8.36
N ARG A 244 4.32 2.13 8.41
CA ARG A 244 2.95 1.60 8.47
C ARG A 244 2.38 1.92 9.85
N LEU A 245 1.35 2.76 9.90
CA LEU A 245 0.50 2.87 11.09
C LEU A 245 -0.20 1.52 11.26
N GLU A 246 0.30 0.71 12.20
CA GLU A 246 -0.42 -0.47 12.65
C GLU A 246 -1.60 0.01 13.48
N TYR A 247 -2.79 0.05 12.88
CA TYR A 247 -3.99 0.38 13.62
C TYR A 247 -4.30 -0.76 14.61
N VAL A 248 -4.24 -0.45 15.90
CA VAL A 248 -4.51 -1.39 17.01
C VAL A 248 -5.77 -0.92 17.74
N GLY A 249 -6.66 -1.84 18.10
CA GLY A 249 -7.85 -1.55 18.92
C GLY A 249 -8.93 -0.74 18.20
N GLN A 250 -9.60 0.18 18.92
CA GLN A 250 -10.73 0.98 18.42
C GLN A 250 -10.35 1.86 17.21
N VAL A 251 -9.08 2.28 17.11
CA VAL A 251 -8.56 3.04 15.97
C VAL A 251 -8.58 2.20 14.69
N ALA A 252 -8.37 0.88 14.76
CA ALA A 252 -8.57 0.02 13.60
C ALA A 252 -10.05 -0.02 13.20
N ILE A 253 -10.97 -0.08 14.16
CA ILE A 253 -12.41 -0.18 13.94
C ILE A 253 -12.97 1.13 13.35
N ASP A 254 -12.51 2.29 13.83
CA ASP A 254 -12.98 3.61 13.38
C ASP A 254 -12.38 4.00 12.01
N HIS A 255 -11.14 3.60 11.70
CA HIS A 255 -10.51 3.77 10.38
C HIS A 255 -10.83 2.65 9.37
N LEU A 256 -11.52 1.59 9.80
CA LEU A 256 -12.10 0.56 8.93
C LEU A 256 -13.44 1.01 8.35
N ALA A 257 -14.17 1.90 9.03
CA ALA A 257 -15.42 2.46 8.52
C ALA A 257 -15.20 3.57 7.48
N PHE A 258 -14.07 4.28 7.57
CA PHE A 258 -13.66 5.33 6.62
C PHE A 258 -12.14 5.40 6.58
N VAL A 259 -11.53 5.46 5.38
CA VAL A 259 -10.11 5.85 5.27
C VAL A 259 -10.03 7.31 5.66
N ASP A 260 -9.48 7.59 6.85
CA ASP A 260 -9.26 8.96 7.30
C ASP A 260 -8.34 9.69 6.31
N THR A 261 -8.89 10.77 5.74
CA THR A 261 -8.22 11.64 4.77
C THR A 261 -7.56 12.85 5.43
N THR A 262 -7.70 13.04 6.75
CA THR A 262 -7.06 14.15 7.46
C THR A 262 -5.54 13.94 7.59
N ASP A 263 -5.07 12.69 7.68
CA ASP A 263 -3.65 12.33 7.64
C ASP A 263 -3.02 12.31 6.23
N PHE A 264 -3.85 12.47 5.19
CA PHE A 264 -3.40 12.61 3.79
C PHE A 264 -2.40 13.78 3.61
N TRP A 265 -2.57 14.79 4.47
CA TRP A 265 -1.81 16.05 4.48
C TRP A 265 -0.44 15.96 5.13
N GLN A 266 -0.30 15.11 6.16
CA GLN A 266 0.91 15.08 6.98
C GLN A 266 1.88 13.96 6.59
N TYR A 267 1.37 12.86 5.99
CA TYR A 267 2.14 11.63 5.80
C TYR A 267 2.20 11.13 4.34
N GLY A 268 1.32 11.60 3.46
CA GLY A 268 1.25 11.14 2.07
C GLY A 268 0.81 9.69 1.89
N TYR A 269 0.66 9.27 0.63
CA TYR A 269 0.11 7.97 0.24
C TYR A 269 0.65 6.80 1.07
N GLY A 270 -0.17 5.76 1.24
CA GLY A 270 0.29 4.52 1.84
C GLY A 270 -0.30 4.16 3.21
N THR A 271 -1.42 4.71 3.65
CA THR A 271 -1.97 4.34 4.97
C THR A 271 -2.92 3.14 4.92
N PHE A 272 -3.18 2.57 3.73
CA PHE A 272 -4.13 1.47 3.59
C PHE A 272 -3.63 0.20 4.26
N ALA A 273 -4.44 -0.34 5.16
CA ALA A 273 -4.31 -1.68 5.71
C ALA A 273 -5.44 -2.56 5.14
N PRO A 274 -5.17 -3.51 4.23
CA PRO A 274 -6.23 -4.33 3.67
C PRO A 274 -6.92 -5.16 4.76
N PRO A 275 -8.25 -5.40 4.68
CA PRO A 275 -8.96 -6.20 5.67
C PRO A 275 -8.39 -7.63 5.81
N PRO A 276 -8.57 -8.31 6.96
CA PRO A 276 -8.16 -9.70 7.18
C PRO A 276 -8.61 -10.67 6.09
N VAL A 277 -7.79 -11.69 5.82
CA VAL A 277 -8.22 -12.81 4.99
C VAL A 277 -9.41 -13.50 5.65
N GLY A 278 -10.46 -13.76 4.88
CA GLY A 278 -11.74 -14.28 5.35
C GLY A 278 -12.73 -13.19 5.76
N THR A 279 -12.38 -11.90 5.72
CA THR A 279 -13.35 -10.81 5.94
C THR A 279 -14.38 -10.78 4.81
N ARG A 280 -15.66 -10.70 5.16
CA ARG A 280 -16.76 -10.41 4.23
C ARG A 280 -16.78 -8.92 3.93
N ILE A 281 -16.87 -8.56 2.66
CA ILE A 281 -16.99 -7.19 2.16
C ILE A 281 -18.43 -7.02 1.68
N GLU A 282 -19.13 -5.99 2.17
CA GLU A 282 -20.53 -5.71 1.79
C GLU A 282 -20.60 -5.24 0.34
N SER A 283 -19.77 -4.25 0.00
CA SER A 283 -19.58 -3.82 -1.38
C SER A 283 -18.19 -3.29 -1.64
N VAL A 284 -17.77 -3.42 -2.89
CA VAL A 284 -16.61 -2.73 -3.42
C VAL A 284 -16.96 -2.11 -4.77
N VAL A 285 -16.64 -0.83 -4.91
CA VAL A 285 -16.86 -0.03 -6.10
C VAL A 285 -15.50 0.23 -6.77
N GLY A 286 -15.47 0.28 -8.09
CA GLY A 286 -14.24 0.61 -8.79
C GLY A 286 -14.35 0.52 -10.30
N ALA A 287 -13.39 1.10 -11.00
CA ALA A 287 -13.30 0.94 -12.44
C ALA A 287 -12.72 -0.43 -12.81
N ILE A 288 -13.27 -1.08 -13.82
CA ILE A 288 -12.62 -2.28 -14.39
C ILE A 288 -11.41 -1.85 -15.23
N SER A 289 -10.29 -2.51 -14.99
CA SER A 289 -8.99 -2.16 -15.55
C SER A 289 -8.20 -3.41 -15.92
N ALA A 290 -7.13 -3.25 -16.68
CA ALA A 290 -6.17 -4.32 -16.96
C ALA A 290 -4.77 -3.95 -16.44
N ASN A 291 -3.95 -4.96 -16.16
CA ASN A 291 -2.56 -4.78 -15.76
C ASN A 291 -1.70 -6.01 -16.12
N THR A 292 -0.40 -5.95 -15.86
CA THR A 292 0.48 -7.13 -15.91
C THR A 292 0.85 -7.62 -14.50
N SER A 293 1.03 -8.93 -14.36
CA SER A 293 1.55 -9.56 -13.14
C SER A 293 2.42 -10.75 -13.53
N GLY A 294 3.70 -10.76 -13.11
CA GLY A 294 4.63 -11.82 -13.47
C GLY A 294 4.81 -12.02 -14.98
N GLY A 295 4.68 -10.94 -15.77
CA GLY A 295 4.76 -10.97 -17.24
C GLY A 295 3.45 -11.34 -17.95
N ASN A 296 2.40 -11.74 -17.23
CA ASN A 296 1.10 -12.10 -17.82
C ASN A 296 0.10 -10.95 -17.71
N THR A 297 -0.73 -10.78 -18.74
CA THR A 297 -1.86 -9.84 -18.72
C THR A 297 -2.97 -10.36 -17.81
N ILE A 298 -3.42 -9.50 -16.89
CA ILE A 298 -4.65 -9.66 -16.12
C ILE A 298 -5.67 -8.73 -16.78
N PRO A 299 -6.63 -9.27 -17.54
CA PRO A 299 -7.56 -8.47 -18.35
C PRO A 299 -8.58 -7.68 -17.51
N PHE A 300 -8.97 -8.20 -16.35
CA PHE A 300 -9.99 -7.58 -15.50
C PHE A 300 -9.49 -7.48 -14.05
N MET A 301 -9.40 -6.25 -13.56
CA MET A 301 -9.06 -5.91 -12.18
C MET A 301 -9.98 -4.78 -11.75
N LEU A 302 -10.45 -4.83 -10.50
CA LEU A 302 -11.26 -3.78 -9.91
C LEU A 302 -10.37 -2.70 -9.33
N THR A 303 -10.55 -1.43 -9.71
CA THR A 303 -9.77 -0.29 -9.21
C THR A 303 -10.65 0.67 -8.44
N PRO A 304 -10.72 0.55 -7.10
CA PRO A 304 -11.32 1.56 -6.24
C PRO A 304 -10.57 2.89 -6.34
N MET A 305 -11.29 4.00 -6.22
CA MET A 305 -10.73 5.35 -6.39
C MET A 305 -10.74 6.15 -5.10
N TYR A 306 -11.78 5.99 -4.29
CA TYR A 306 -12.01 6.70 -3.04
C TYR A 306 -12.20 5.76 -1.85
N PRO A 307 -11.98 6.25 -0.62
CA PRO A 307 -12.23 5.49 0.60
C PRO A 307 -13.58 4.76 0.63
N ASP A 308 -14.65 5.50 0.34
CA ASP A 308 -16.03 5.01 0.37
C ASP A 308 -16.35 4.01 -0.75
N ASP A 309 -15.38 3.74 -1.65
CA ASP A 309 -15.51 2.67 -2.64
C ASP A 309 -15.26 1.28 -2.04
N LEU A 310 -14.84 1.16 -0.78
CA LEU A 310 -14.71 -0.13 -0.09
C LEU A 310 -15.57 -0.12 1.18
N ASP A 311 -16.73 -0.77 1.09
CA ASP A 311 -17.60 -0.98 2.23
C ASP A 311 -17.35 -2.37 2.83
N VAL A 312 -16.61 -2.37 3.93
CA VAL A 312 -16.36 -3.56 4.74
C VAL A 312 -17.55 -3.90 5.67
N GLY A 313 -18.63 -3.11 5.63
CA GLY A 313 -19.79 -3.17 6.51
C GLY A 313 -19.48 -2.69 7.93
N LEU A 314 -20.53 -2.46 8.73
CA LEU A 314 -20.42 -2.27 10.20
C LEU A 314 -19.86 -3.50 10.94
N ARG A 315 -19.44 -4.53 10.21
CA ARG A 315 -19.10 -5.89 10.67
C ARG A 315 -17.74 -6.38 10.18
N ALA A 316 -16.88 -5.46 9.73
CA ALA A 316 -15.61 -5.72 9.05
C ALA A 316 -14.65 -6.66 9.79
N ASP A 317 -14.79 -6.80 11.11
CA ASP A 317 -14.13 -7.85 11.85
C ASP A 317 -15.03 -8.44 12.94
N GLN A 318 -15.65 -9.58 12.64
CA GLN A 318 -16.28 -10.40 13.68
C GLN A 318 -15.24 -11.14 14.54
N ARG A 319 -13.96 -11.10 14.17
CA ARG A 319 -12.88 -11.78 14.90
C ARG A 319 -12.56 -11.03 16.18
N PRO A 320 -11.92 -11.71 17.15
CA PRO A 320 -11.36 -11.06 18.32
C PRO A 320 -10.33 -9.97 17.98
N ALA A 321 -10.28 -8.88 18.72
CA ALA A 321 -9.15 -7.94 18.66
C ALA A 321 -8.07 -8.34 19.68
N ILE A 322 -6.78 -8.26 19.30
CA ILE A 322 -5.64 -8.48 20.21
C ILE A 322 -4.81 -7.20 20.34
N SER A 323 -4.48 -6.81 21.57
CA SER A 323 -3.64 -5.64 21.88
C SER A 323 -2.69 -5.91 23.05
N ASN A 324 -1.81 -4.95 23.35
CA ASN A 324 -0.92 -4.96 24.51
C ASN A 324 -0.12 -6.26 24.67
N VAL A 325 0.36 -6.83 23.57
CA VAL A 325 1.23 -8.00 23.60
C VAL A 325 2.57 -7.58 24.19
N ARG A 326 2.88 -8.07 25.39
CA ARG A 326 4.08 -7.72 26.13
C ARG A 326 4.64 -8.94 26.85
N ARG A 327 5.94 -8.96 27.05
CA ARG A 327 6.61 -9.93 27.93
C ARG A 327 6.99 -9.29 29.25
N ASP A 328 7.14 -10.10 30.29
CA ASP A 328 7.50 -9.65 31.63
C ASP A 328 9.00 -9.34 31.79
N VAL A 329 9.87 -9.92 30.97
CA VAL A 329 11.32 -9.71 31.04
C VAL A 329 11.94 -9.23 29.74
N GLY A 330 12.83 -8.24 29.84
CA GLY A 330 13.59 -7.74 28.71
C GLY A 330 14.64 -8.75 28.24
N ILE A 331 15.46 -9.23 29.18
CA ILE A 331 16.53 -10.21 28.98
C ILE A 331 16.16 -11.48 29.74
N ALA A 332 16.00 -12.59 29.03
CA ALA A 332 15.65 -13.88 29.63
C ALA A 332 16.90 -14.72 29.88
N SER A 333 16.99 -15.34 31.07
CA SER A 333 18.05 -16.32 31.36
C SER A 333 17.76 -17.69 30.72
N PRO A 334 18.79 -18.52 30.45
CA PRO A 334 18.58 -19.86 29.89
C PRO A 334 17.74 -20.81 30.76
N GLU A 335 17.56 -20.48 32.03
CA GLU A 335 16.79 -21.25 33.02
C GLU A 335 15.39 -20.64 33.26
N GLN A 336 15.10 -19.47 32.68
CA GLN A 336 13.92 -18.69 32.96
C GLN A 336 12.84 -18.87 31.89
N SER A 337 11.61 -19.16 32.33
CA SER A 337 10.42 -19.04 31.48
C SER A 337 10.03 -17.57 31.32
N VAL A 338 9.55 -17.19 30.13
CA VAL A 338 9.11 -15.82 29.83
C VAL A 338 7.59 -15.78 29.77
N ASN A 339 6.96 -14.93 30.57
CA ASN A 339 5.51 -14.76 30.51
C ASN A 339 5.16 -13.71 29.47
N VAL A 340 4.40 -14.13 28.46
CA VAL A 340 3.81 -13.25 27.45
C VAL A 340 2.36 -13.00 27.83
N THR A 341 2.01 -11.74 27.95
CA THR A 341 0.66 -11.25 28.23
C THR A 341 0.11 -10.52 27.02
N PHE A 342 -1.16 -10.72 26.72
CA PHE A 342 -1.89 -9.94 25.72
C PHE A 342 -3.31 -9.67 26.19
N VAL A 343 -3.90 -8.61 25.67
CA VAL A 343 -5.31 -8.27 25.88
C VAL A 343 -6.09 -8.73 24.66
N ALA A 344 -7.22 -9.41 24.87
CA ALA A 344 -8.14 -9.79 23.83
C ALA A 344 -9.54 -9.26 24.11
N HIS A 345 -10.17 -8.68 23.09
CA HIS A 345 -11.54 -8.21 23.12
C HIS A 345 -12.39 -9.05 22.16
N PRO A 346 -13.59 -9.50 22.57
CA PRO A 346 -14.51 -10.13 21.64
C PRO A 346 -14.90 -9.14 20.54
N GLY A 347 -15.03 -9.64 19.31
CA GLY A 347 -15.81 -8.96 18.28
C GLY A 347 -17.30 -9.19 18.53
N ASP A 348 -18.05 -9.57 17.49
CA ASP A 348 -19.47 -9.90 17.61
C ASP A 348 -19.74 -11.21 18.38
N ASN A 349 -18.73 -12.07 18.49
CA ASN A 349 -18.84 -13.37 19.13
C ASN A 349 -18.00 -13.40 20.42
N PRO A 350 -18.49 -14.05 21.49
CA PRO A 350 -17.69 -14.28 22.69
C PRO A 350 -16.40 -15.04 22.36
N LEU A 351 -15.33 -14.69 23.07
CA LEU A 351 -14.02 -15.34 22.95
C LEU A 351 -14.11 -16.83 23.29
N ASN A 352 -13.39 -17.65 22.53
CA ASN A 352 -13.11 -19.02 22.89
C ASN A 352 -11.79 -19.07 23.66
N ASP A 353 -11.84 -18.96 24.98
CA ASP A 353 -10.66 -18.95 25.85
C ASP A 353 -9.76 -20.18 25.68
N SER A 354 -10.33 -21.32 25.28
CA SER A 354 -9.56 -22.55 25.06
C SER A 354 -8.62 -22.47 23.85
N SER A 355 -8.87 -21.53 22.94
CA SER A 355 -8.04 -21.27 21.76
C SER A 355 -6.90 -20.29 22.01
N ALA A 356 -6.91 -19.57 23.14
CA ALA A 356 -5.93 -18.55 23.45
C ALA A 356 -4.53 -19.17 23.62
N ARG A 357 -3.56 -18.67 22.85
CA ARG A 357 -2.18 -19.21 22.84
C ARG A 357 -1.16 -18.17 22.38
N VAL A 358 0.10 -18.44 22.71
CA VAL A 358 1.25 -17.72 22.18
C VAL A 358 2.04 -18.69 21.30
N GLY A 359 2.10 -18.37 20.02
CA GLY A 359 2.97 -19.08 19.08
C GLY A 359 4.40 -18.54 19.20
N PHE A 360 5.39 -19.42 19.14
CA PHE A 360 6.79 -19.03 19.20
C PHE A 360 7.69 -19.91 18.32
N GLN A 361 8.80 -19.34 17.87
CA GLN A 361 9.85 -19.97 17.08
C GLN A 361 11.21 -19.58 17.64
N VAL A 362 12.13 -20.55 17.67
CA VAL A 362 13.46 -20.38 18.26
C VAL A 362 14.50 -20.57 17.17
N SER A 363 15.51 -19.70 17.15
CA SER A 363 16.56 -19.72 16.13
C SER A 363 17.88 -19.16 16.66
N ALA A 364 18.98 -19.79 16.24
CA ALA A 364 20.33 -19.36 16.61
C ALA A 364 20.82 -18.09 15.87
N SER A 365 20.16 -17.70 14.76
CA SER A 365 20.69 -16.71 13.80
C SER A 365 19.72 -15.57 13.43
N GLY A 366 18.73 -15.24 14.26
CA GLY A 366 17.72 -14.20 13.96
C GLY A 366 16.47 -14.76 13.27
N ILE A 367 15.75 -13.98 12.45
CA ILE A 367 14.52 -14.49 11.78
C ILE A 367 14.90 -15.63 10.82
N GLY A 368 14.39 -16.84 11.07
CA GLY A 368 14.62 -18.02 10.24
C GLY A 368 13.48 -19.03 10.33
N PRO A 369 13.44 -20.05 9.44
CA PRO A 369 12.39 -21.07 9.43
C PRO A 369 12.57 -22.03 10.61
N GLY A 370 12.17 -21.60 11.80
CA GLY A 370 12.08 -22.46 12.98
C GLY A 370 10.75 -23.22 13.03
N PHE A 371 10.74 -24.36 13.72
CA PHE A 371 9.48 -25.05 14.02
C PHE A 371 8.63 -24.17 14.95
N VAL A 372 7.36 -23.99 14.56
CA VAL A 372 6.39 -23.27 15.37
C VAL A 372 5.97 -24.14 16.54
N GLN A 373 6.08 -23.60 17.75
CA GLN A 373 5.57 -24.17 18.98
C GLN A 373 4.46 -23.26 19.54
N TYR A 374 3.62 -23.81 20.42
CA TYR A 374 2.54 -23.05 21.05
C TYR A 374 2.54 -23.25 22.55
N ALA A 375 2.55 -22.15 23.28
CA ALA A 375 2.25 -22.11 24.70
C ALA A 375 0.77 -21.74 24.88
N ARG A 376 0.03 -22.53 25.66
CA ARG A 376 -1.37 -22.22 25.97
C ARG A 376 -1.44 -20.96 26.84
N ALA A 377 -2.33 -20.04 26.48
CA ALA A 377 -2.61 -18.87 27.28
C ALA A 377 -3.80 -19.13 28.22
N THR A 378 -3.77 -18.51 29.38
CA THR A 378 -4.83 -18.57 30.40
C THR A 378 -5.33 -17.17 30.67
N ARG A 379 -6.65 -17.02 30.81
CA ARG A 379 -7.26 -15.75 31.16
C ARG A 379 -6.90 -15.40 32.61
N THR A 380 -6.24 -14.27 32.82
CA THR A 380 -5.81 -13.77 34.14
C THR A 380 -6.66 -12.59 34.63
N SER A 381 -7.44 -11.95 33.75
CA SER A 381 -8.46 -10.95 34.09
C SER A 381 -9.53 -10.86 32.98
N ASP A 382 -10.49 -9.94 33.10
CA ASP A 382 -11.64 -9.76 32.18
C ASP A 382 -11.29 -9.71 30.69
N SER A 383 -10.09 -9.27 30.33
CA SER A 383 -9.63 -9.24 28.94
C SER A 383 -8.18 -9.69 28.76
N THR A 384 -7.47 -10.04 29.84
CA THR A 384 -6.04 -10.33 29.79
C THR A 384 -5.77 -11.82 29.78
N PHE A 385 -4.86 -12.25 28.90
CA PHE A 385 -4.40 -13.62 28.75
C PHE A 385 -2.89 -13.69 28.92
N THR A 386 -2.41 -14.73 29.59
CA THR A 386 -0.98 -14.95 29.86
C THR A 386 -0.57 -16.37 29.49
N ALA A 387 0.54 -16.52 28.77
CA ALA A 387 1.19 -17.79 28.45
C ALA A 387 2.67 -17.75 28.83
N ALA A 388 3.23 -18.89 29.25
CA ALA A 388 4.64 -19.02 29.56
C ALA A 388 5.38 -19.71 28.41
N ILE A 389 6.33 -19.00 27.79
CA ILE A 389 7.31 -19.59 26.88
C ILE A 389 8.37 -20.28 27.74
N PRO A 390 8.69 -21.57 27.51
CA PRO A 390 9.65 -22.30 28.34
C PRO A 390 11.08 -21.74 28.19
N PRO A 391 12.00 -22.09 29.10
CA PRO A 391 13.41 -21.69 29.00
C PRO A 391 14.03 -22.07 27.65
N GLN A 392 14.92 -21.22 27.15
CA GLN A 392 15.54 -21.34 25.83
C GLN A 392 17.06 -21.42 25.93
N ALA A 393 17.74 -21.90 24.91
CA ALA A 393 19.20 -22.03 24.96
C ALA A 393 19.88 -20.65 24.94
N LEU A 394 21.07 -20.58 25.54
CA LEU A 394 21.86 -19.36 25.59
C LEU A 394 22.21 -18.87 24.18
N GLY A 395 21.89 -17.61 23.90
CA GLY A 395 22.21 -16.94 22.64
C GLY A 395 21.12 -17.01 21.57
N ASP A 396 20.08 -17.81 21.77
CA ASP A 396 18.98 -17.98 20.82
C ASP A 396 18.05 -16.76 20.79
N PHE A 397 17.49 -16.51 19.62
CA PHE A 397 16.36 -15.62 19.41
C PHE A 397 15.07 -16.40 19.54
N THR A 398 14.15 -15.88 20.34
CA THR A 398 12.78 -16.36 20.41
C THR A 398 11.87 -15.32 19.80
N HIS A 399 11.22 -15.68 18.70
CA HIS A 399 10.21 -14.86 18.05
C HIS A 399 8.83 -15.38 18.44
N TYR A 400 7.89 -14.49 18.75
CA TYR A 400 6.58 -14.86 19.26
C TYR A 400 5.45 -13.94 18.79
N TRP A 401 4.22 -14.44 18.90
CA TRP A 401 2.97 -13.74 18.58
C TRP A 401 1.83 -14.29 19.43
N ALA A 402 0.81 -13.46 19.66
CA ALA A 402 -0.42 -13.87 20.33
C ALA A 402 -1.46 -14.34 19.32
N GLU A 403 -2.27 -15.33 19.70
CA GLU A 403 -3.38 -15.86 18.89
C GLU A 403 -4.58 -16.18 19.78
N ILE A 404 -5.78 -15.84 19.31
CA ILE A 404 -7.05 -16.23 19.95
C ILE A 404 -8.17 -16.32 18.90
N ALA A 405 -9.12 -17.23 19.13
CA ALA A 405 -10.33 -17.36 18.34
C ALA A 405 -11.59 -17.00 19.13
N ASP A 406 -12.67 -16.69 18.43
CA ASP A 406 -14.00 -16.62 18.99
C ASP A 406 -14.68 -18.02 19.03
N ASN A 407 -15.89 -18.10 19.60
CA ASN A 407 -16.69 -19.32 19.65
C ASN A 407 -17.24 -19.79 18.29
N LYS A 408 -17.06 -19.01 17.22
CA LYS A 408 -17.35 -19.41 15.83
C LYS A 408 -16.11 -19.91 15.11
N GLY A 409 -14.95 -19.94 15.77
CA GLY A 409 -13.70 -20.39 15.20
C GLY A 409 -12.97 -19.34 14.36
N GLN A 410 -13.38 -18.07 14.45
CA GLN A 410 -12.70 -16.98 13.76
C GLN A 410 -11.45 -16.57 14.55
N VAL A 411 -10.28 -16.69 13.92
CA VAL A 411 -8.97 -16.52 14.57
C VAL A 411 -8.38 -15.14 14.30
N SER A 412 -7.77 -14.55 15.32
CA SER A 412 -6.94 -13.35 15.25
C SER A 412 -5.52 -13.62 15.74
N VAL A 413 -4.56 -12.89 15.17
CA VAL A 413 -3.13 -13.02 15.44
C VAL A 413 -2.51 -11.64 15.59
N SER A 414 -1.59 -11.46 16.55
CA SER A 414 -0.81 -10.23 16.73
C SER A 414 0.68 -10.51 16.96
N PRO A 415 1.59 -9.94 16.14
CA PRO A 415 1.30 -9.05 15.01
C PRO A 415 0.63 -9.82 13.86
N ARG A 416 -0.14 -9.13 13.02
CA ARG A 416 -0.89 -9.75 11.93
C ARG A 416 0.01 -10.34 10.83
N ASP A 417 1.15 -9.69 10.55
CA ASP A 417 2.16 -10.21 9.62
C ASP A 417 3.31 -10.87 10.40
N THR A 418 3.13 -12.15 10.72
CA THR A 418 4.17 -12.95 11.37
C THR A 418 5.31 -13.36 10.42
N ALA A 419 5.28 -12.99 9.14
CA ALA A 419 6.33 -13.34 8.18
C ALA A 419 7.45 -12.29 8.18
N THR A 420 7.10 -11.00 8.26
CA THR A 420 8.06 -9.89 8.19
C THR A 420 8.33 -9.22 9.54
N PHE A 421 7.42 -9.37 10.51
CA PHE A 421 7.57 -8.82 11.86
C PHE A 421 7.08 -9.82 12.92
N LYS A 422 7.89 -10.05 13.93
CA LYS A 422 7.48 -10.77 15.14
C LYS A 422 8.01 -10.04 16.36
N TYR A 423 7.28 -10.12 17.46
CA TYR A 423 7.89 -9.78 18.74
C TYR A 423 9.04 -10.75 18.98
N PHE A 424 10.12 -10.28 19.59
CA PHE A 424 11.25 -11.16 19.86
C PHE A 424 11.96 -10.79 21.16
N TYR A 425 12.70 -11.75 21.68
CA TYR A 425 13.73 -11.53 22.69
C TYR A 425 14.91 -12.45 22.41
N ARG A 426 16.05 -12.14 23.03
CA ARG A 426 17.24 -12.98 22.97
C ARG A 426 17.58 -13.49 24.36
N THR A 427 17.94 -14.75 24.44
CA THR A 427 18.30 -15.40 25.70
C THR A 427 19.77 -15.12 26.03
N PHE A 428 20.02 -14.56 27.21
CA PHE A 428 21.36 -14.27 27.70
C PHE A 428 21.47 -14.59 29.18
N ARG A 429 22.69 -14.78 29.67
CA ARG A 429 22.89 -14.74 31.12
C ARG A 429 22.61 -13.33 31.60
N GLN A 430 21.71 -13.21 32.57
CA GLN A 430 21.46 -11.94 33.23
C GLN A 430 22.72 -11.59 34.03
N THR A 431 23.54 -10.73 33.43
CA THR A 431 24.66 -10.07 34.09
C THR A 431 24.24 -8.66 34.48
N ASP A 432 24.89 -8.07 35.47
CA ASP A 432 24.65 -6.67 35.88
C ASP A 432 24.95 -5.64 34.77
N GLN A 433 25.48 -6.09 33.63
CA GLN A 433 25.80 -5.28 32.45
C GLN A 433 25.35 -6.00 31.17
N THR A 434 24.64 -5.27 30.32
CA THR A 434 24.21 -5.66 28.97
C THR A 434 25.16 -5.02 27.96
N ALA A 435 25.64 -5.78 26.97
CA ALA A 435 26.43 -5.22 25.87
C ALA A 435 25.56 -4.29 25.02
N ILE A 436 26.11 -3.17 24.56
CA ILE A 436 25.40 -2.17 23.75
C ILE A 436 24.83 -2.81 22.47
N ARG A 437 25.58 -3.75 21.87
CA ARG A 437 25.09 -4.53 20.73
C ARG A 437 23.82 -5.31 21.03
N HIS A 438 23.66 -5.86 22.24
CA HIS A 438 22.45 -6.60 22.59
C HIS A 438 21.27 -5.65 22.83
N THR A 439 21.55 -4.42 23.26
CA THR A 439 20.55 -3.38 23.41
C THR A 439 20.03 -2.86 22.08
N GLN A 440 20.86 -2.77 21.05
CA GLN A 440 20.42 -2.21 19.76
C GLN A 440 20.07 -3.25 18.70
N TYR A 441 20.73 -4.41 18.71
CA TYR A 441 20.57 -5.37 17.63
C TYR A 441 19.11 -5.85 17.53
N THR A 442 18.60 -5.82 16.31
CA THR A 442 17.32 -6.40 15.97
C THR A 442 17.46 -7.35 14.77
N PRO A 443 16.78 -8.51 14.80
CA PRO A 443 16.63 -9.35 13.62
C PRO A 443 15.46 -8.89 12.73
N ASN A 444 14.61 -7.98 13.22
CA ASN A 444 13.50 -7.40 12.45
C ASN A 444 14.02 -6.35 11.47
N LEU A 445 13.43 -6.27 10.28
CA LEU A 445 13.80 -5.30 9.24
C LEU A 445 13.60 -3.82 9.63
N PHE A 446 12.92 -3.57 10.75
CA PHE A 446 12.42 -2.27 11.21
C PHE A 446 13.40 -1.51 12.13
N GLY A 447 14.55 -2.09 12.47
CA GLY A 447 15.53 -1.43 13.36
C GLY A 447 15.16 -1.42 14.85
N THR A 448 13.88 -1.63 15.21
CA THR A 448 13.43 -1.60 16.61
C THR A 448 14.09 -2.64 17.49
N SER A 449 14.68 -2.18 18.59
CA SER A 449 15.25 -3.01 19.63
C SER A 449 14.21 -3.92 20.27
N GLY A 450 14.61 -5.18 20.51
CA GLY A 450 13.82 -6.11 21.31
C GLY A 450 13.67 -5.66 22.76
N LEU A 451 14.52 -4.75 23.24
CA LEU A 451 14.52 -4.22 24.60
C LEU A 451 13.76 -2.90 24.74
N ASN A 452 13.10 -2.38 23.69
CA ASN A 452 12.31 -1.15 23.79
C ASN A 452 11.28 -1.24 24.95
N GLY A 453 11.32 -0.24 25.84
CA GLY A 453 10.51 -0.17 27.05
C GLY A 453 11.05 -0.91 28.26
N PHE A 454 12.19 -1.61 28.15
CA PHE A 454 12.87 -2.24 29.27
C PHE A 454 14.03 -1.38 29.78
N GLU A 455 14.28 -1.47 31.08
CA GLU A 455 15.47 -0.92 31.70
C GLU A 455 16.67 -1.84 31.42
N VAL A 456 17.81 -1.23 31.07
CA VAL A 456 19.08 -1.93 30.86
C VAL A 456 20.19 -1.18 31.55
N THR A 457 21.19 -1.93 32.02
CA THR A 457 22.47 -1.38 32.48
C THR A 457 23.52 -1.65 31.43
N VAL A 458 24.16 -0.62 30.87
CA VAL A 458 25.24 -0.76 29.87
C VAL A 458 26.51 -0.05 30.34
N ARG A 459 27.66 -0.48 29.84
CA ARG A 459 28.97 0.15 30.09
C ARG A 459 29.61 0.53 28.76
N GLY A 460 30.21 1.72 28.68
CA GLY A 460 30.87 2.20 27.47
C GLY A 460 31.84 3.34 27.73
N ILE A 461 32.56 3.73 26.67
CA ILE A 461 33.39 4.94 26.63
C ILE A 461 32.62 6.03 25.88
N VAL A 462 32.55 7.24 26.42
CA VAL A 462 31.95 8.39 25.74
C VAL A 462 32.77 8.75 24.50
N THR A 463 32.15 8.71 23.33
CA THR A 463 32.77 9.03 22.03
C THR A 463 32.32 10.38 21.46
N ALA A 464 31.16 10.86 21.88
CA ALA A 464 30.66 12.22 21.65
C ALA A 464 29.86 12.67 22.87
N ASP A 465 29.95 13.96 23.23
CA ASP A 465 29.22 14.54 24.35
C ASP A 465 28.34 15.73 23.92
N THR A 466 27.72 16.41 24.88
CA THR A 466 26.79 17.51 24.59
C THR A 466 27.46 18.74 23.97
N SER A 467 28.80 18.85 23.99
CA SER A 467 29.50 19.89 23.22
C SER A 467 29.56 19.56 21.72
N ASP A 468 29.46 18.28 21.37
CA ASP A 468 29.44 17.79 19.99
C ASP A 468 28.03 17.71 19.43
N ILE A 469 27.08 17.36 20.30
CA ILE A 469 25.66 17.20 19.97
C ILE A 469 24.81 18.02 20.96
N PRO A 470 24.80 19.36 20.82
CA PRO A 470 24.16 20.26 21.78
C PRO A 470 22.63 20.31 21.72
N GLY A 471 22.00 19.79 20.65
CA GLY A 471 20.54 19.80 20.50
C GLY A 471 19.98 21.18 20.13
N ASP A 472 20.39 21.74 18.99
CA ASP A 472 19.87 23.04 18.54
C ASP A 472 18.52 22.91 17.79
N ARG A 473 17.71 23.98 17.78
CA ARG A 473 16.44 24.10 17.03
C ARG A 473 15.36 23.07 17.40
N GLY A 474 15.31 22.66 18.66
CA GLY A 474 14.27 21.75 19.18
C GLY A 474 14.67 20.28 19.14
N GLU A 475 15.93 19.97 18.85
CA GLU A 475 16.52 18.65 19.03
C GLU A 475 17.08 18.47 20.45
N ASP A 476 17.22 17.24 20.91
CA ASP A 476 17.72 16.96 22.25
C ASP A 476 19.25 16.92 22.30
N PRO A 477 19.90 17.43 23.37
CA PRO A 477 21.32 17.19 23.61
C PRO A 477 21.57 15.70 23.84
N LEU A 478 22.61 15.15 23.19
CA LEU A 478 22.94 13.72 23.24
C LEU A 478 24.37 13.48 23.70
N VAL A 479 24.57 12.35 24.38
CA VAL A 479 25.87 11.74 24.64
C VAL A 479 25.91 10.39 23.95
N VAL A 480 26.99 10.07 23.25
CA VAL A 480 27.16 8.76 22.59
C VAL A 480 28.23 7.98 23.31
N ILE A 481 27.92 6.73 23.67
CA ILE A 481 28.88 5.80 24.25
C ILE A 481 29.10 4.60 23.35
N GLN A 482 30.29 4.00 23.42
CA GLN A 482 30.65 2.81 22.64
C GLN A 482 31.38 1.76 23.50
N ASP A 483 31.06 0.49 23.32
CA ASP A 483 31.64 -0.65 24.08
C ASP A 483 32.59 -1.53 23.27
N GLY A 484 32.75 -1.27 21.98
CA GLY A 484 33.57 -2.06 21.07
C GLY A 484 33.60 -1.47 19.65
N VAL A 485 34.42 -2.03 18.77
CA VAL A 485 34.63 -1.49 17.40
C VAL A 485 33.73 -2.09 16.32
N GLN A 486 32.87 -3.04 16.69
CA GLN A 486 31.98 -3.72 15.74
C GLN A 486 30.70 -2.91 15.49
N ALA A 487 29.96 -3.27 14.44
CA ALA A 487 28.63 -2.72 14.22
C ALA A 487 27.74 -2.93 15.46
N TRP A 488 26.86 -1.97 15.72
CA TRP A 488 25.92 -1.95 16.86
C TRP A 488 26.56 -1.75 18.24
N SER A 489 27.83 -1.39 18.35
CA SER A 489 28.49 -1.15 19.64
C SER A 489 28.34 0.27 20.20
N GLY A 490 27.69 1.20 19.50
CA GLY A 490 27.54 2.60 19.95
C GLY A 490 26.08 3.02 20.13
N ILE A 491 25.70 3.58 21.29
CA ILE A 491 24.32 3.98 21.60
C ILE A 491 24.26 5.42 22.13
N ALA A 492 23.19 6.13 21.78
CA ALA A 492 22.94 7.48 22.26
C ALA A 492 22.20 7.48 23.60
N ILE A 493 22.52 8.47 24.43
CA ILE A 493 21.91 8.77 25.72
C ILE A 493 21.33 10.17 25.61
N ARG A 494 20.04 10.32 25.91
CA ARG A 494 19.39 11.62 25.97
C ARG A 494 19.83 12.34 27.24
N ALA A 495 20.33 13.57 27.11
CA ALA A 495 20.69 14.38 28.26
C ALA A 495 19.49 15.12 28.88
N LEU A 496 18.26 14.85 28.42
CA LEU A 496 17.01 15.35 28.97
C LEU A 496 16.19 14.22 29.58
N ASN A 497 15.48 14.51 30.67
CA ASN A 497 14.48 13.62 31.25
C ASN A 497 13.16 13.66 30.45
N THR A 498 12.17 12.85 30.88
CA THR A 498 10.86 12.77 30.20
C THR A 498 10.05 14.07 30.26
N ALA A 499 10.40 15.01 31.15
CA ALA A 499 9.80 16.34 31.23
C ALA A 499 10.53 17.40 30.38
N GLY A 500 11.59 17.01 29.66
CA GLY A 500 12.41 17.91 28.85
C GLY A 500 13.46 18.69 29.64
N GLU A 501 13.71 18.32 30.90
CA GLU A 501 14.69 18.99 31.75
C GLU A 501 16.07 18.33 31.61
N VAL A 502 17.13 19.14 31.63
CA VAL A 502 18.51 18.64 31.54
C VAL A 502 18.86 17.76 32.75
N ILE A 503 19.42 16.59 32.48
CA ILE A 503 19.98 15.68 33.48
C ILE A 503 21.44 16.08 33.72
N PRO A 504 21.79 16.74 34.85
CA PRO A 504 23.11 17.34 35.02
C PRO A 504 24.25 16.32 34.97
N ALA A 505 24.01 15.10 35.48
CA ALA A 505 25.00 14.03 35.48
C ALA A 505 25.34 13.52 34.07
N VAL A 506 24.37 13.55 33.14
CA VAL A 506 24.58 13.15 31.74
C VAL A 506 25.21 14.29 30.95
N ALA A 507 24.73 15.52 31.15
CA ALA A 507 25.27 16.71 30.48
C ALA A 507 26.72 17.06 30.90
N ALA A 508 27.18 16.55 32.05
CA ALA A 508 28.54 16.74 32.53
C ALA A 508 29.55 15.73 31.97
N LEU A 509 29.10 14.70 31.25
CA LEU A 509 29.98 13.68 30.66
C LEU A 509 30.85 14.27 29.56
N GLN A 510 32.09 13.80 29.47
CA GLN A 510 33.06 14.24 28.48
C GLN A 510 33.58 13.07 27.65
N ARG A 511 33.96 13.35 26.39
CA ARG A 511 34.66 12.33 25.57
C ARG A 511 35.81 11.67 26.32
N GLY A 512 35.87 10.35 26.25
CA GLY A 512 36.89 9.52 26.92
C GLY A 512 36.45 8.98 28.29
N ASP A 513 35.37 9.50 28.88
CA ASP A 513 34.85 8.98 30.14
C ASP A 513 34.39 7.52 29.99
N SER A 514 34.77 6.67 30.96
CA SER A 514 34.24 5.31 31.08
C SER A 514 33.08 5.30 32.05
N ILE A 515 31.88 5.04 31.55
CA ILE A 515 30.65 5.12 32.35
C ILE A 515 29.92 3.78 32.38
N THR A 516 29.14 3.58 33.44
CA THR A 516 28.07 2.59 33.50
C THR A 516 26.77 3.33 33.74
N ILE A 517 25.74 3.06 32.93
CA ILE A 517 24.45 3.74 32.99
C ILE A 517 23.32 2.72 33.01
N THR A 518 22.35 2.94 33.89
CA THR A 518 21.07 2.24 33.89
C THR A 518 20.00 3.20 33.39
N ALA A 519 19.28 2.81 32.34
CA ALA A 519 18.29 3.66 31.68
C ALA A 519 17.26 2.82 30.93
N THR A 520 16.14 3.44 30.55
CA THR A 520 15.12 2.77 29.74
C THR A 520 15.50 2.86 28.25
N VAL A 521 15.42 1.74 27.54
CA VAL A 521 15.58 1.71 26.09
C VAL A 521 14.33 2.29 25.43
N ARG A 522 14.51 3.24 24.52
CA ARG A 522 13.44 3.84 23.72
C ARG A 522 13.83 3.88 22.25
N GLU A 523 12.82 3.83 21.40
CA GLU A 523 12.94 4.18 19.98
C GLU A 523 12.49 5.64 19.80
N ASN A 524 13.30 6.45 19.13
CA ASN A 524 12.95 7.81 18.75
C ASN A 524 13.48 8.10 17.34
N PHE A 525 12.59 8.45 16.42
CA PHE A 525 12.89 8.62 14.99
C PHE A 525 13.71 7.46 14.40
N ASP A 526 13.29 6.22 14.68
CA ASP A 526 13.94 4.96 14.25
C ASP A 526 15.38 4.76 14.77
N VAL A 527 15.76 5.46 15.84
CA VAL A 527 17.03 5.27 16.56
C VAL A 527 16.76 4.74 17.97
N THR A 528 17.43 3.63 18.30
CA THR A 528 17.47 3.11 19.67
C THR A 528 18.36 4.00 20.55
N MET A 529 17.80 4.50 21.65
CA MET A 529 18.50 5.36 22.61
C MET A 529 18.14 5.03 24.07
N LEU A 530 18.94 5.56 24.98
CA LEU A 530 18.75 5.48 26.42
C LEU A 530 18.14 6.79 26.94
N THR A 531 17.06 6.69 27.71
CA THR A 531 16.33 7.83 28.29
C THR A 531 16.10 7.66 29.79
#